data_AF-A0A850DXL7-F1
#
_entry.id   AF-A0A850DXL7-F1
#
_cell.length_a   1.000
_cell.length_b   1.000
_cell.length_c   1.000
_cell.angle_alpha   90.00
_cell.angle_beta   90.00
_cell.angle_gamma   90.00
#
_symmetry.space_group_name_H-M   'P 1'
#
loop_
_entity.id
_entity.type
_entity.pdbx_description
1 polymer ?
#
loop_
_entity_poly.entity_id
_entity_poly.type
_entity_poly.pdbx_seq_one_letter_code
_entity_poly.pdbx_strand_id
1 'polypeptide(L)'
;PRESARLRTVQDRAAAWAVTEAVLKRDGRGLRVDPARVEVDLRRGRARFDGRWQPVTVTWLDADLVLAVAAGGLPVTVTAPRDVPFSAGGA
;
A
#
# COMPACT_ATOMS: atom_id res chain seq x y z
N PRO A 1 -5.54 8.89 3.51
CA PRO A 1 -6.26 7.59 3.51
C PRO A 1 -7.31 7.52 4.64
N ARG A 2 -8.54 7.11 4.34
CA ARG A 2 -9.67 7.10 5.31
C ARG A 2 -9.66 5.94 6.32
N GLU A 3 -8.46 5.50 6.73
CA GLU A 3 -8.26 4.59 7.86
C GLU A 3 -7.74 5.34 9.10
N SER A 4 -7.92 6.67 9.18
CA SER A 4 -7.29 7.53 10.20
C SER A 4 -7.65 7.17 11.66
N ALA A 5 -8.74 6.44 11.90
CA ALA A 5 -9.17 6.08 13.26
C ALA A 5 -8.41 4.87 13.86
N ARG A 6 -7.60 4.13 13.08
CA ARG A 6 -6.95 2.88 13.54
C ARG A 6 -5.46 2.74 13.23
N LEU A 7 -4.84 3.69 12.54
CA LEU A 7 -3.39 3.70 12.30
C LEU A 7 -2.69 4.12 13.59
N ARG A 8 -2.08 3.16 14.30
CA ARG A 8 -1.51 3.38 15.64
C ARG A 8 -0.02 3.67 15.58
N THR A 9 0.65 3.23 14.53
CA THR A 9 2.11 3.33 14.38
C THR A 9 2.52 4.08 13.11
N VAL A 10 3.79 4.50 13.04
CA VAL A 10 4.38 5.01 11.79
C VAL A 10 4.31 3.96 10.68
N GLN A 11 4.50 2.68 11.02
CA GLN A 11 4.40 1.54 10.11
C GLN A 11 3.00 1.37 9.51
N ASP A 12 1.95 1.52 10.32
CA ASP A 12 0.56 1.47 9.84
C ASP A 12 0.30 2.61 8.84
N ARG A 13 0.81 3.81 9.13
CA ARG A 13 0.70 4.96 8.23
C ARG A 13 1.46 4.74 6.92
N ALA A 14 2.67 4.22 6.98
CA ALA A 14 3.47 3.87 5.81
C ALA A 14 2.76 2.80 4.96
N ALA A 15 2.22 1.76 5.60
CA ALA A 15 1.46 0.71 4.91
C ALA A 15 0.19 1.26 4.26
N ALA A 16 -0.61 2.05 4.98
CA ALA A 16 -1.83 2.64 4.43
C ALA A 16 -1.53 3.58 3.24
N TRP A 17 -0.42 4.32 3.32
CA TRP A 17 0.06 5.13 2.20
C TRP A 17 0.50 4.27 1.01
N ALA A 18 1.33 3.25 1.24
CA ALA A 18 1.77 2.33 0.19
C ALA A 18 0.58 1.65 -0.51
N VAL A 19 -0.44 1.22 0.25
CA VAL A 19 -1.68 0.67 -0.33
C VAL A 19 -2.40 1.70 -1.19
N THR A 20 -2.55 2.93 -0.68
CA THR A 20 -3.20 4.03 -1.42
C THR A 20 -2.51 4.25 -2.77
N GLU A 21 -1.18 4.34 -2.76
CA GLU A 21 -0.36 4.50 -3.94
C GLU A 21 -0.50 3.32 -4.92
N ALA A 22 -0.44 2.08 -4.44
CA ALA A 22 -0.59 0.89 -5.30
C ALA A 22 -1.96 0.87 -6.00
N VAL A 23 -3.02 1.24 -5.29
CA VAL A 23 -4.37 1.35 -5.85
C VAL A 23 -4.46 2.44 -6.92
N LEU A 24 -3.93 3.63 -6.65
CA LEU A 24 -3.97 4.74 -7.60
C LEU A 24 -3.09 4.50 -8.84
N LYS A 25 -1.92 3.87 -8.67
CA LYS A 25 -1.05 3.46 -9.78
C LYS A 25 -1.75 2.48 -10.70
N ARG A 26 -2.47 1.50 -10.14
CA ARG A 26 -3.29 0.56 -10.92
C ARG A 26 -4.41 1.27 -11.68
N ASP A 27 -5.05 2.27 -11.09
CA ASP A 27 -6.11 3.05 -11.72
C ASP A 27 -5.61 3.93 -12.88
N GLY A 28 -4.39 4.47 -12.78
CA GLY A 28 -3.71 5.14 -13.90
C GLY A 28 -4.14 6.58 -14.15
N ARG A 29 -5.09 7.15 -13.39
CA ARG A 29 -5.42 8.58 -13.51
C ARG A 29 -4.37 9.52 -12.91
N GLY A 30 -3.42 8.99 -12.14
CA GLY A 30 -2.33 9.75 -11.53
C GLY A 30 -2.85 10.80 -10.55
N LEU A 31 -2.23 11.98 -10.53
CA LEU A 31 -2.56 13.09 -9.62
C LEU A 31 -3.95 13.72 -9.83
N ARG A 32 -4.71 13.27 -10.83
CA ARG A 32 -6.09 13.71 -11.07
C ARG A 32 -7.10 13.15 -10.05
N VAL A 33 -6.64 12.30 -9.14
CA VAL A 33 -7.48 11.67 -8.11
C VAL A 33 -6.98 12.09 -6.74
N ASP A 34 -7.89 12.58 -5.90
CA ASP A 34 -7.63 12.82 -4.48
C ASP A 34 -7.35 11.49 -3.75
N PRO A 35 -6.15 11.29 -3.17
CA PRO A 35 -5.81 10.08 -2.41
C PRO A 35 -6.70 9.83 -1.19
N ALA A 36 -7.38 10.84 -0.66
CA ALA A 36 -8.35 10.67 0.43
C ALA A 36 -9.60 9.88 0.00
N ARG A 37 -9.83 9.71 -1.30
CA ARG A 37 -10.89 8.84 -1.85
C ARG A 37 -10.58 7.35 -1.74
N VAL A 38 -9.35 6.97 -1.38
CA VAL A 38 -8.99 5.58 -1.09
C VAL A 38 -9.24 5.28 0.39
N GLU A 39 -10.06 4.26 0.63
CA GLU A 39 -10.25 3.67 1.96
C GLU A 39 -9.40 2.42 2.06
N VAL A 40 -8.58 2.32 3.10
CA VAL A 40 -7.72 1.17 3.35
C VAL A 40 -8.30 0.38 4.53
N ASP A 41 -8.22 -0.95 4.44
CA ASP A 41 -8.50 -1.88 5.52
C ASP A 41 -7.30 -2.84 5.59
N LEU A 42 -6.26 -2.44 6.32
CA LEU A 42 -5.01 -3.21 6.44
C LEU A 42 -5.26 -4.59 7.04
N ARG A 43 -6.19 -4.68 8.01
CA ARG A 43 -6.53 -5.94 8.68
C ARG A 43 -7.12 -6.97 7.74
N ARG A 44 -7.91 -6.54 6.77
CA ARG A 44 -8.54 -7.43 5.77
C ARG A 44 -7.77 -7.50 4.45
N GLY A 45 -6.60 -6.85 4.34
CA GLY A 45 -5.79 -6.86 3.12
C GLY A 45 -6.56 -6.35 1.90
N ARG A 46 -7.30 -5.24 2.05
CA ARG A 46 -8.11 -4.69 0.95
C ARG A 46 -8.18 -3.17 0.99
N ALA A 47 -8.54 -2.59 -0.15
CA ALA A 47 -8.81 -1.17 -0.28
C ALA A 47 -10.07 -0.93 -1.11
N ARG A 48 -10.81 0.14 -0.79
CA ARG A 48 -11.96 0.60 -1.57
C ARG A 48 -11.57 1.85 -2.34
N PHE A 49 -11.83 1.81 -3.63
CA PHE A 49 -11.70 2.96 -4.51
C PHE A 49 -12.72 2.87 -5.63
N ASP A 50 -13.28 4.02 -6.01
CA ASP A 50 -14.35 4.12 -7.01
C ASP A 50 -15.54 3.17 -6.75
N GLY A 51 -15.93 3.08 -5.47
CA GLY A 51 -17.04 2.25 -5.02
C GLY A 51 -16.74 0.74 -4.91
N ARG A 52 -15.57 0.27 -5.33
CA ARG A 52 -15.23 -1.17 -5.36
C ARG A 52 -14.16 -1.53 -4.34
N TRP A 53 -14.39 -2.60 -3.59
CA TRP A 53 -13.36 -3.24 -2.78
C TRP A 53 -12.47 -4.12 -3.66
N GLN A 54 -11.17 -4.01 -3.50
CA GLN A 54 -10.18 -4.85 -4.18
C GLN A 54 -9.15 -5.38 -3.19
N PRO A 55 -8.69 -6.64 -3.38
CA PRO A 55 -7.62 -7.21 -2.56
C PRO A 55 -6.30 -6.49 -2.83
N VAL A 56 -5.50 -6.35 -1.77
CA VAL A 56 -4.14 -5.84 -1.82
C VAL A 56 -3.23 -6.74 -1.00
N THR A 57 -2.01 -6.96 -1.47
CA THR A 57 -0.96 -7.65 -0.70
C THR A 57 -0.08 -6.60 -0.04
N VAL A 58 0.16 -6.73 1.26
CA VAL A 58 1.05 -5.85 2.02
C VAL A 58 2.16 -6.69 2.62
N THR A 59 3.40 -6.25 2.47
CA THR A 59 4.58 -6.91 3.04
C THR A 59 5.46 -5.86 3.71
N TRP A 60 5.72 -6.03 4.99
CA TRP A 60 6.70 -5.23 5.74
C TRP A 60 8.07 -5.82 5.48
N LEU A 61 8.92 -5.06 4.80
CA LEU A 61 10.28 -5.48 4.44
C LEU A 61 11.28 -5.03 5.52
N ASP A 62 11.02 -3.89 6.16
CA ASP A 62 11.78 -3.37 7.31
C ASP A 62 10.85 -2.52 8.22
N ALA A 63 11.40 -1.93 9.27
CA ALA A 63 10.72 -1.06 10.22
C ALA A 63 10.10 0.19 9.57
N ASP A 64 10.67 0.69 8.47
CA ASP A 64 10.21 1.86 7.71
C ASP A 64 9.93 1.56 6.23
N LEU A 65 10.15 0.33 5.77
CA LEU A 65 9.96 -0.08 4.37
C LEU A 65 8.77 -1.04 4.22
N VAL A 66 7.76 -0.60 3.46
CA VAL A 66 6.55 -1.39 3.16
C VAL A 66 6.33 -1.52 1.66
N LEU A 67 6.11 -2.74 1.20
CA LEU A 67 5.64 -3.06 -0.14
C LEU A 67 4.12 -3.27 -0.12
N ALA A 68 3.40 -2.60 -1.03
CA ALA A 68 2.00 -2.86 -1.28
C ALA A 68 1.76 -3.16 -2.77
N VAL A 69 0.95 -4.17 -3.05
CA VAL A 69 0.64 -4.61 -4.41
C VAL A 69 -0.88 -4.69 -4.60
N ALA A 70 -1.39 -3.94 -5.57
CA ALA A 70 -2.76 -4.04 -6.05
C ALA A 70 -2.77 -4.77 -7.41
N ALA A 71 -2.84 -6.11 -7.38
CA ALA A 71 -2.71 -6.95 -8.58
C ALA A 71 -4.05 -7.27 -9.28
N GLY A 72 -5.15 -6.61 -8.90
CA GLY A 72 -6.46 -6.87 -9.47
C GLY A 72 -7.04 -8.25 -9.14
N GLY A 73 -6.63 -8.85 -8.02
CA GLY A 73 -7.08 -10.18 -7.58
C GLY A 73 -6.16 -11.33 -7.99
N LEU A 74 -5.11 -11.06 -8.76
CA LEU A 74 -4.09 -12.07 -9.04
C LEU A 74 -3.30 -12.41 -7.75
N PRO A 75 -2.93 -13.69 -7.56
CA PRO A 75 -2.09 -14.08 -6.44
C PRO A 75 -0.72 -13.40 -6.55
N VAL A 76 -0.20 -12.93 -5.41
CA VAL A 76 1.12 -12.28 -5.31
C VAL A 76 1.96 -13.08 -4.33
N THR A 77 3.13 -13.52 -4.78
CA THR A 77 4.17 -14.10 -3.92
C THR A 77 5.34 -13.12 -3.92
N VAL A 78 5.70 -12.63 -2.74
CA VAL A 78 6.85 -11.74 -2.56
C VAL A 78 8.03 -12.59 -2.09
N THR A 79 9.10 -12.59 -2.87
CA THR A 79 10.38 -13.21 -2.49
C THR A 79 11.39 -12.09 -2.29
N ALA A 80 11.63 -11.72 -1.03
CA ALA A 80 12.68 -10.77 -0.69
C ALA A 80 13.90 -11.55 -0.17
N PRO A 81 15.11 -11.37 -0.73
CA PRO A 81 16.31 -11.81 -0.05
C PRO A 81 16.41 -11.01 1.26
N ARG A 82 16.65 -11.69 2.38
CA ARG A 82 16.64 -11.06 3.72
C ARG A 82 17.77 -10.03 3.94
N ASP A 83 18.73 -9.93 3.03
CA ASP A 83 20.02 -9.26 3.28
C ASP A 83 20.48 -8.31 2.15
N VAL A 84 19.58 -7.78 1.32
CA VAL A 84 19.99 -6.71 0.38
C VAL A 84 19.76 -5.36 1.06
N PRO A 85 20.81 -4.64 1.51
CA PRO A 85 20.63 -3.31 2.08
C PRO A 85 19.97 -2.40 1.04
N PHE A 86 18.86 -1.77 1.43
CA PHE A 86 18.22 -0.73 0.63
C PHE A 86 19.12 0.51 0.65
N SER A 87 19.96 0.67 -0.37
CA SER A 87 20.65 1.94 -0.60
C SER A 87 19.66 2.90 -1.25
N ALA A 88 19.00 3.73 -0.44
CA ALA A 88 18.44 4.98 -0.95
C ALA A 88 19.62 5.77 -1.54
N GLY A 89 19.69 5.89 -2.86
CA GLY A 89 20.73 6.68 -3.52
C GLY A 89 20.81 8.06 -2.88
N GLY A 90 22.01 8.44 -2.43
CA GLY A 90 22.29 9.73 -1.83
C GLY A 90 21.92 10.89 -2.75
N ALA A 91 21.56 12.00 -2.11
CA ALA A 91 21.07 13.25 -2.69
C ALA A 91 21.90 13.81 -3.86
#